data_AF-A0AAV6A4P5-F1
#
_entry.id   AF-A0AAV6A4P5-F1
#
_cell.length_a   1.000
_cell.length_b   1.000
_cell.length_c   1.000
_cell.angle_alpha   90.00
_cell.angle_beta   90.00
_cell.angle_gamma   90.00
#
_symmetry.space_group_name_H-M   'P 1'
#
loop_
_entity.id
_entity.type
_entity.pdbx_description
1 polymer ?
#
loop_
_entity_poly.entity_id
_entity_poly.type
_entity_poly.pdbx_seq_one_letter_code
_entity_poly.pdbx_strand_id
1 'polypeptide(L)'
;MIDWWSKTEHDVVDALASAGPMSPQDLAQRIGMSEGETIAYLCMLARERKVAIKLVGLTSSMNRPGRVAGRPREKTPVRAKPAPVGGY
;
A
#
# COMPACT_ATOMS: atom_id res chain seq x y z
N MET A 1 13.72 -35.86 -7.81
CA MET A 1 14.06 -34.74 -6.91
C MET A 1 13.10 -33.59 -7.20
N ILE A 2 11.83 -33.75 -6.82
CA ILE A 2 10.75 -32.77 -7.10
C ILE A 2 9.78 -32.63 -5.89
N ASP A 3 9.89 -33.48 -4.87
CA ASP A 3 8.89 -33.57 -3.80
C ASP A 3 8.85 -32.34 -2.87
N TRP A 4 10.00 -31.70 -2.64
CA TRP A 4 10.04 -30.47 -1.83
C TRP A 4 9.28 -29.33 -2.50
N TRP A 5 9.34 -29.23 -3.83
CA TRP A 5 8.64 -28.19 -4.58
C TRP A 5 7.12 -28.33 -4.51
N SER A 6 6.63 -29.56 -4.56
CA SER A 6 5.21 -29.86 -4.42
C SER A 6 4.70 -29.58 -3.01
N LYS A 7 5.51 -29.83 -1.98
CA LYS A 7 5.14 -29.51 -0.60
C LYS A 7 5.03 -28.01 -0.37
N THR A 8 6.03 -27.23 -0.77
CA THR A 8 6.00 -25.78 -0.62
C THR A 8 4.89 -25.13 -1.44
N GLU A 9 4.64 -25.63 -2.65
CA GLU A 9 3.50 -25.18 -3.48
C GLU A 9 2.18 -25.43 -2.76
N HIS A 10 2.01 -26.63 -2.18
CA HIS A 10 0.82 -26.98 -1.43
C HIS A 10 0.63 -26.10 -0.20
N ASP A 11 1.68 -25.87 0.58
CA ASP A 11 1.64 -25.03 1.79
C ASP A 11 1.26 -23.58 1.43
N VAL A 12 1.73 -23.05 0.29
CA VAL A 12 1.34 -21.71 -0.21
C VAL A 12 -0.13 -21.66 -0.64
N VAL A 13 -0.59 -22.64 -1.40
CA VAL A 13 -1.98 -22.70 -1.88
C VAL A 13 -2.94 -22.86 -0.70
N ASP A 14 -2.62 -23.74 0.26
CA ASP A 14 -3.44 -23.97 1.45
C ASP A 14 -3.52 -22.71 2.33
N ALA A 15 -2.39 -22.02 2.53
CA ALA A 15 -2.38 -20.75 3.27
C ALA A 15 -3.27 -19.67 2.61
N LEU A 16 -3.23 -19.55 1.28
CA LEU A 16 -4.05 -18.58 0.54
C LEU A 16 -5.52 -19.00 0.48
N ALA A 17 -5.82 -20.30 0.41
CA ALA A 17 -7.18 -20.82 0.39
C ALA A 17 -7.87 -20.69 1.76
N SER A 18 -7.15 -20.98 2.84
CA SER A 18 -7.66 -20.96 4.21
C SER A 18 -7.84 -19.55 4.77
N ALA A 19 -6.90 -18.64 4.49
CA ALA A 19 -6.88 -17.32 5.10
C ALA A 19 -7.09 -16.15 4.13
N GLY A 20 -7.16 -16.41 2.83
CA GLY A 20 -7.33 -15.40 1.79
C GLY A 20 -6.04 -14.65 1.42
N PRO A 21 -6.15 -13.56 0.62
CA PRO A 21 -5.01 -12.75 0.20
C PRO A 21 -4.28 -12.11 1.40
N MET A 22 -2.95 -12.18 1.40
CA MET A 22 -2.10 -11.64 2.47
C MET A 22 -0.79 -11.07 1.93
N SER A 23 -0.02 -10.41 2.79
CA SER A 23 1.30 -9.90 2.40
C SER A 23 2.32 -11.03 2.21
N PRO A 24 3.37 -10.85 1.39
CA PRO A 24 4.44 -11.83 1.28
C PRO A 24 5.11 -12.13 2.63
N GLN A 25 5.22 -11.14 3.51
CA GLN A 25 5.77 -11.29 4.85
C GLN A 25 4.92 -12.21 5.73
N ASP A 26 3.60 -12.01 5.75
CA ASP A 26 2.68 -12.85 6.54
C ASP A 26 2.67 -14.29 6.01
N LEU A 27 2.74 -14.46 4.69
CA LEU A 27 2.83 -15.77 4.06
C LEU A 27 4.13 -16.48 4.45
N ALA A 28 5.26 -15.78 4.37
CA ALA A 28 6.58 -16.31 4.73
C ALA A 28 6.61 -16.84 6.17
N GLN A 29 6.02 -16.08 7.11
CA GLN A 29 5.90 -16.48 8.51
C GLN A 29 5.06 -17.75 8.69
N ARG A 30 3.99 -17.92 7.90
CA ARG A 30 3.13 -19.10 7.96
C ARG A 30 3.79 -20.36 7.43
N ILE A 31 4.51 -20.26 6.32
CA ILE A 31 5.10 -21.43 5.65
C ILE A 31 6.54 -21.71 6.10
N GLY A 32 7.09 -20.89 7.00
CA GLY A 32 8.45 -21.06 7.54
C GLY A 32 9.57 -20.77 6.54
N MET A 33 9.33 -19.86 5.60
CA MET A 33 10.32 -19.42 4.61
C MET A 33 10.81 -18.00 4.90
N SER A 34 11.94 -17.60 4.31
CA SER A 34 12.30 -16.18 4.33
C SER A 34 11.37 -15.37 3.43
N GLU A 35 11.22 -14.08 3.73
CA GLU A 35 10.39 -13.17 2.92
C GLU A 35 10.92 -13.06 1.48
N GLY A 36 12.25 -12.97 1.31
CA GLY A 36 12.88 -12.88 -0.01
C GLY A 36 12.62 -14.12 -0.87
N GLU A 37 12.76 -15.32 -0.29
CA GLU A 37 12.44 -16.57 -0.98
C GLU A 37 10.95 -16.64 -1.33
N THR A 38 10.08 -16.23 -0.41
CA THR A 38 8.63 -16.20 -0.62
C THR A 38 8.27 -15.27 -1.78
N ILE A 39 8.86 -14.07 -1.87
CA ILE A 39 8.64 -13.14 -2.98
C ILE A 39 9.09 -13.75 -4.31
N ALA A 40 10.29 -14.32 -4.37
CA ALA A 40 10.82 -14.94 -5.58
C ALA A 40 9.91 -16.10 -6.04
N TYR A 41 9.46 -16.91 -5.09
CA TYR A 41 8.58 -18.04 -5.34
C TYR A 41 7.20 -17.61 -5.83
N LEU A 42 6.58 -16.59 -5.21
CA LEU A 42 5.32 -16.03 -5.66
C LEU A 42 5.40 -15.46 -7.08
N CYS A 43 6.50 -14.80 -7.44
CA CYS A 43 6.71 -14.31 -8.82
C CYS A 43 6.70 -15.45 -9.83
N MET A 44 7.32 -16.57 -9.48
CA MET A 44 7.36 -17.75 -10.33
C MET A 44 6.00 -18.45 -10.43
N LEU A 45 5.29 -18.66 -9.31
CA LEU A 45 3.94 -19.22 -9.33
C LEU A 45 2.95 -18.32 -10.11
N ALA A 46 3.12 -17.01 -10.04
CA ALA A 46 2.34 -16.07 -10.83
C ALA A 46 2.63 -16.21 -12.32
N ARG A 47 3.90 -16.39 -12.71
CA ARG A 47 4.30 -16.68 -14.10
C ARG A 47 3.67 -17.98 -14.61
N GLU A 48 3.53 -18.98 -13.74
CA GLU A 48 2.86 -20.26 -14.04
C GLU A 48 1.33 -20.21 -13.93
N ARG A 49 0.75 -19.04 -13.62
CA ARG A 49 -0.70 -18.82 -13.43
C ARG A 49 -1.34 -19.61 -12.28
N LYS A 50 -0.54 -20.03 -11.30
CA LYS A 50 -1.02 -20.72 -10.09
C LYS A 50 -1.53 -19.77 -9.01
N VAL A 51 -0.97 -18.56 -8.96
CA VAL A 51 -1.41 -17.47 -8.07
C VAL A 51 -1.56 -16.17 -8.85
N ALA A 52 -2.34 -15.23 -8.33
CA ALA A 52 -2.53 -13.92 -8.94
C ALA A 52 -2.07 -12.80 -7.99
N ILE A 53 -1.14 -11.97 -8.45
CA ILE A 53 -0.75 -10.74 -7.75
C ILE A 53 -1.72 -9.63 -8.15
N LYS A 54 -2.65 -9.27 -7.25
CA LYS A 54 -3.74 -8.31 -7.53
C LYS A 54 -3.52 -6.92 -6.96
N LEU A 55 -2.85 -6.80 -5.82
CA LEU A 55 -2.65 -5.55 -5.10
C LEU A 55 -1.16 -5.26 -5.00
N VAL A 56 -0.76 -4.05 -5.38
CA VAL A 56 0.58 -3.50 -5.20
C VAL A 56 0.41 -2.07 -4.71
N GLY A 57 1.02 -1.74 -3.57
CA GLY A 57 0.92 -0.43 -2.94
C GLY A 57 2.29 0.21 -2.74
N LEU A 58 2.30 1.52 -2.52
CA LEU A 58 3.50 2.21 -2.08
C LEU A 58 3.80 1.84 -0.62
N THR A 59 5.08 1.66 -0.29
CA THR A 59 5.49 1.56 1.11
C THR A 59 5.37 2.93 1.78
N SER A 60 5.16 2.94 3.11
CA SER A 60 5.06 4.19 3.87
C SER A 60 6.30 5.09 3.74
N SER A 61 7.46 4.50 3.44
CA SER A 61 8.71 5.23 3.22
C SER A 61 8.73 5.97 1.86
N MET A 62 8.10 5.38 0.83
CA MET A 62 7.96 6.00 -0.49
C MET A 62 6.84 7.05 -0.53
N ASN A 63 5.89 6.97 0.40
CA ASN A 63 4.83 7.96 0.55
C ASN A 63 5.36 9.21 1.27
N ARG A 64 6.34 9.91 0.66
CA ARG A 64 6.67 11.27 1.13
C ARG A 64 5.44 12.14 0.88
N PRO A 65 4.79 12.71 1.92
CA PRO A 65 3.81 13.74 1.68
C PRO A 65 4.57 14.90 1.02
N GLY A 66 4.28 15.14 -0.26
CA GLY A 66 4.78 16.33 -0.95
C GLY A 66 4.50 17.53 -0.06
N ARG A 67 5.53 18.35 0.19
CA ARG A 67 5.43 19.63 0.91
C ARG A 67 4.07 20.25 0.60
N VAL A 68 3.19 20.34 1.61
CA VAL A 68 1.99 21.15 1.49
C VAL A 68 2.50 22.56 1.23
N ALA A 69 2.38 23.00 -0.02
CA ALA A 69 2.65 24.37 -0.42
C ALA A 69 1.66 25.27 0.34
N GLY A 70 2.09 25.74 1.50
CA GLY A 70 1.33 26.67 2.33
C GLY A 70 1.28 28.05 1.69
N ARG A 71 0.27 28.24 0.83
CA ARG A 71 -0.53 29.44 0.48
C ARG A 71 0.14 30.84 0.48
N PRO A 72 -0.01 31.63 -0.60
CA PRO A 72 0.15 33.08 -0.51
C PRO A 72 -0.88 33.63 0.47
N ARG A 73 -0.42 34.42 1.44
CA ARG A 73 -1.26 35.20 2.34
C ARG A 73 -2.06 36.22 1.52
N GLU A 74 -3.31 35.89 1.21
CA GLU A 74 -4.24 36.80 0.56
C GLU A 74 -4.52 37.97 1.52
N LYS A 75 -3.96 39.15 1.20
CA LYS A 75 -4.17 40.38 1.95
C LYS A 75 -5.64 40.79 1.76
N THR A 76 -6.45 40.61 2.80
CA THR A 76 -7.82 41.14 2.83
C THR A 76 -7.77 42.67 2.69
N PRO A 77 -8.49 43.30 1.74
CA PRO A 77 -8.63 44.74 1.75
C PRO A 77 -9.49 45.14 2.95
N VAL A 78 -8.98 46.08 3.75
CA VAL A 78 -9.72 46.69 4.85
C VAL A 78 -10.95 47.39 4.26
N ARG A 79 -12.14 46.87 4.57
CA ARG A 79 -13.42 47.46 4.20
C ARG A 79 -13.52 48.86 4.84
N ALA A 80 -13.60 49.89 4.00
CA ALA A 80 -13.81 51.27 4.42
C ALA A 80 -15.08 51.40 5.28
N LYS A 81 -14.99 52.16 6.38
CA LYS A 81 -16.13 52.55 7.23
C LYS A 81 -17.14 53.36 6.40
N PRO A 82 -18.45 53.09 6.51
CA PRO A 82 -19.45 54.01 5.98
C PRO A 82 -19.51 55.28 6.86
N ALA A 83 -19.66 56.43 6.22
CA ALA A 83 -19.86 57.72 6.86
C ALA A 83 -21.19 57.74 7.65
N PRO A 84 -21.28 58.42 8.80
CA PRO A 84 -22.55 58.62 9.46
C PRO A 84 -23.37 59.65 8.68
N VAL A 85 -24.56 59.24 8.26
CA VAL A 85 -25.59 60.11 7.70
C VAL A 85 -26.42 60.68 8.86
N GLY A 86 -26.33 61.99 9.06
CA GLY A 86 -27.42 62.86 9.50
C GLY A 86 -27.70 63.00 11.00
N GLY A 87 -28.00 64.22 11.43
CA GLY A 87 -28.76 64.47 12.66
C GLY A 87 -28.60 65.85 13.28
N TYR A 88 -29.39 66.81 12.77
CA TYR A 88 -29.73 68.15 13.29
C TYR A 88 -28.67 69.27 13.25
#